data_AF-A0A9D6F0D3-F1
#
_entry.id   AF-A0A9D6F0D3-F1
#
_cell.length_a   1.000
_cell.length_b   1.000
_cell.length_c   1.000
_cell.angle_alpha   90.00
_cell.angle_beta   90.00
_cell.angle_gamma   90.00
#
_symmetry.space_group_name_H-M   'P 1'
#
loop_
_entity.id
_entity.type
_entity.pdbx_description
1 polymer ?
#
loop_
_entity_poly.entity_id
_entity_poly.type
_entity_poly.pdbx_seq_one_letter_code
_entity_poly.pdbx_strand_id
1 'polypeptide(L)'
;MTRLLFTAVLGVLFAFTPVRADEIKTLAGKSATGTLEKITGNEIVLQVAGKSLATPLSQVLDVSLRPGNPYPTLSQYIEVQLTDDSLLRCKKVTFGLKEATLDLTSGATVKVPLTALFAILRDAHKADLKKQWDRLLRDKKNVDRIALLRDDNLNPINGRLGAIDVAKQTMKFKPDSLPEIESPIEKYQGLQFTRTDAPGEASLCKIIDVDGNVLVASKLTFDAGVMQLGTPFGHKVSLDAKVVARLDFNFGRLTYLSDLDAKMPETPLLGGFNPVRKNANLDGDPIILQDKKYDKGLSMYAGTELEYNLNGKYASFKAILGVDARIAEEGQDKVKVTIYCDREKRGEYAVSAKAPIPILINVKDASTLRIVVSGSNFTGFSGHAMLVNAHISQ
;
A
#
# COMPACT_ATOMS: atom_id res chain seq x y z
N MET A 1 64.39 -35.81 23.89
CA MET A 1 63.73 -34.50 24.15
C MET A 1 63.09 -34.03 22.87
N THR A 2 61.80 -34.28 22.74
CA THR A 2 60.99 -34.11 21.52
C THR A 2 60.42 -32.69 21.51
N ARG A 3 60.74 -31.87 20.49
CA ARG A 3 60.09 -30.57 20.27
C ARG A 3 59.12 -30.70 19.11
N LEU A 4 57.82 -30.78 19.41
CA LEU A 4 56.74 -30.59 18.44
C LEU A 4 56.69 -29.10 18.07
N LEU A 5 56.89 -28.77 16.79
CA LEU A 5 56.45 -27.49 16.24
C LEU A 5 54.95 -27.58 15.94
N PHE A 6 54.15 -26.78 16.65
CA PHE A 6 52.75 -26.51 16.32
C PHE A 6 52.72 -25.38 15.29
N THR A 7 52.47 -25.69 14.03
CA THR A 7 52.18 -24.71 12.99
C THR A 7 50.70 -24.33 13.10
N ALA A 8 50.41 -23.14 13.65
CA ALA A 8 49.05 -22.61 13.72
C ALA A 8 48.59 -22.17 12.32
N VAL A 9 47.69 -22.93 11.71
CA VAL A 9 46.99 -22.53 10.48
C VAL A 9 45.87 -21.57 10.89
N LEU A 10 46.08 -20.27 10.65
CA LEU A 10 45.07 -19.23 10.84
C LEU A 10 44.06 -19.33 9.69
N GLY A 11 42.96 -20.04 9.91
CA GLY A 11 41.83 -20.09 8.99
C GLY A 11 41.09 -18.75 8.99
N VAL A 12 41.27 -17.96 7.92
CA VAL A 12 40.47 -16.77 7.66
C VAL A 12 39.05 -17.23 7.29
N LEU A 13 38.14 -17.23 8.26
CA LEU A 13 36.71 -17.33 8.00
C LEU A 13 36.25 -16.05 7.29
N PHE A 14 36.07 -16.11 5.97
CA PHE A 14 35.27 -15.11 5.27
C PHE A 14 33.82 -15.26 5.75
N ALA A 15 33.38 -14.34 6.60
CA ALA A 15 31.96 -14.16 6.85
C ALA A 15 31.30 -13.68 5.56
N PHE A 16 30.79 -14.62 4.75
CA PHE A 16 29.86 -14.31 3.66
C PHE A 16 28.58 -13.79 4.30
N THR A 17 28.47 -12.48 4.49
CA THR A 17 27.17 -11.85 4.69
C THR A 17 26.40 -12.07 3.38
N PRO A 18 25.26 -12.79 3.39
CA PRO A 18 24.48 -12.95 2.18
C PRO A 18 24.05 -11.56 1.71
N VAL A 19 24.63 -11.08 0.62
CA VAL A 19 24.15 -9.89 -0.07
C VAL A 19 22.73 -10.22 -0.49
N ARG A 20 21.75 -9.62 0.18
CA ARG A 20 20.35 -9.82 -0.22
C ARG A 20 20.16 -9.23 -1.60
N ALA A 21 19.57 -10.02 -2.47
CA ALA A 21 19.15 -9.60 -3.79
C ALA A 21 17.86 -8.77 -3.67
N ASP A 22 17.80 -7.70 -4.46
CA ASP A 22 16.57 -6.97 -4.76
C ASP A 22 15.61 -7.90 -5.53
N GLU A 23 14.31 -7.75 -5.30
CA GLU A 23 13.27 -8.54 -5.95
C GLU A 23 12.33 -7.64 -6.75
N ILE A 24 12.08 -7.96 -8.01
CA ILE A 24 11.04 -7.34 -8.83
C ILE A 24 9.88 -8.31 -9.02
N LYS A 25 8.65 -7.82 -8.85
CA LYS A 25 7.41 -8.54 -9.15
C LYS A 25 6.67 -7.86 -10.27
N THR A 26 6.13 -8.66 -11.17
CA THR A 26 5.45 -8.19 -12.37
C THR A 26 3.94 -8.44 -12.32
N LEU A 27 3.17 -7.72 -13.14
CA LEU A 27 1.73 -7.92 -13.35
C LEU A 27 1.37 -9.35 -13.77
N ALA A 28 2.32 -10.06 -14.40
CA ALA A 28 2.16 -11.46 -14.79
C ALA A 28 2.35 -12.45 -13.62
N GLY A 29 2.64 -11.97 -12.40
CA GLY A 29 2.94 -12.81 -11.24
C GLY A 29 4.35 -13.42 -11.27
N LYS A 30 5.18 -13.05 -12.25
CA LYS A 30 6.59 -13.46 -12.29
C LYS A 30 7.41 -12.60 -11.34
N SER A 31 8.40 -13.22 -10.71
CA SER A 31 9.37 -12.55 -9.85
C SER A 31 10.78 -12.82 -10.35
N ALA A 32 11.67 -11.84 -10.23
CA ALA A 32 13.09 -12.00 -10.50
C ALA A 32 13.91 -11.37 -9.37
N THR A 33 15.05 -11.96 -9.05
CA THR A 33 15.94 -11.50 -7.98
C THR A 33 17.32 -11.15 -8.54
N GLY A 34 17.86 -10.01 -8.15
CA GLY A 34 19.14 -9.50 -8.65
C GLY A 34 19.60 -8.26 -7.88
N THR A 35 20.52 -7.49 -8.43
CA THR A 35 20.88 -6.17 -7.90
C THR A 35 20.33 -5.09 -8.82
N LEU A 36 19.68 -4.07 -8.26
CA LEU A 36 19.17 -2.94 -9.01
C LEU A 36 20.32 -2.20 -9.66
N GLU A 37 20.33 -2.19 -11.00
CA GLU A 37 21.36 -1.51 -11.79
C GLU A 37 20.88 -0.13 -12.21
N LYS A 38 19.66 -0.04 -12.74
CA LYS A 38 19.14 1.21 -13.30
C LYS A 38 17.62 1.27 -13.27
N ILE A 39 17.09 2.48 -13.09
CA ILE A 39 15.68 2.79 -13.40
C ILE A 39 15.67 3.94 -14.39
N THR A 40 14.96 3.75 -15.50
CA THR A 40 14.70 4.80 -16.49
C THR A 40 13.23 5.18 -16.47
N GLY A 41 12.83 6.15 -17.29
CA GLY A 41 11.41 6.49 -17.46
C GLY A 41 10.54 5.37 -18.05
N ASN A 42 11.14 4.29 -18.57
CA ASN A 42 10.41 3.24 -19.28
C ASN A 42 10.63 1.82 -18.72
N GLU A 43 11.72 1.56 -18.00
CA GLU A 43 12.09 0.21 -17.56
C GLU A 43 12.94 0.22 -16.29
N ILE A 44 12.95 -0.94 -15.61
CA ILE A 44 13.82 -1.26 -14.48
C ILE A 44 14.77 -2.36 -14.90
N VAL A 45 16.05 -2.19 -14.64
CA VAL A 45 17.11 -3.13 -14.97
C VAL A 45 17.69 -3.73 -13.70
N LEU A 46 17.61 -5.06 -13.58
CA LEU A 46 18.29 -5.83 -12.53
C LEU A 46 19.48 -6.58 -13.11
N GLN A 47 20.59 -6.63 -12.38
CA GLN A 47 21.67 -7.58 -12.63
C GLN A 47 21.34 -8.93 -11.99
N VAL A 48 21.08 -9.94 -12.83
CA VAL A 48 20.71 -11.31 -12.42
C VAL A 48 21.79 -12.27 -12.92
N ALA A 49 22.55 -12.87 -11.99
CA ALA A 49 23.65 -13.79 -12.30
C ALA A 49 24.64 -13.23 -13.35
N GLY A 50 24.96 -11.93 -13.26
CA GLY A 50 25.90 -11.24 -14.16
C GLY A 50 25.32 -10.83 -15.52
N LYS A 51 24.00 -10.90 -15.70
CA LYS A 51 23.30 -10.41 -16.90
C LYS A 51 22.27 -9.35 -16.53
N SER A 52 22.17 -8.30 -17.34
CA SER A 52 21.11 -7.30 -17.22
C SER A 52 19.76 -7.88 -17.67
N LEU A 53 18.77 -7.80 -16.80
CA LEU A 53 17.36 -8.13 -17.06
C LEU A 53 16.55 -6.83 -17.03
N ALA A 54 16.17 -6.36 -18.23
CA ALA A 54 15.28 -5.22 -18.37
C ALA A 54 13.82 -5.65 -18.24
N THR A 55 13.08 -4.97 -17.37
CA THR A 55 11.64 -5.15 -17.17
C THR A 55 10.91 -3.85 -17.47
N PRO A 56 10.00 -3.81 -18.47
CA PRO A 56 9.23 -2.61 -18.78
C PRO A 56 8.47 -2.12 -17.56
N LEU A 57 8.52 -0.82 -17.27
CA LEU A 57 7.85 -0.22 -16.11
C LEU A 57 6.36 -0.51 -16.10
N SER A 58 5.72 -0.60 -17.26
CA SER A 58 4.30 -0.96 -17.39
C SER A 58 3.96 -2.36 -16.88
N GLN A 59 4.95 -3.25 -16.77
CA GLN A 59 4.80 -4.61 -16.26
C GLN A 59 5.18 -4.73 -14.79
N VAL A 60 5.81 -3.72 -14.19
CA VAL A 60 6.27 -3.76 -12.80
C VAL A 60 5.09 -3.48 -11.86
N LEU A 61 4.95 -4.34 -10.85
CA LEU A 61 4.06 -4.14 -9.71
C LEU A 61 4.84 -3.68 -8.49
N ASP A 62 5.95 -4.34 -8.21
CA ASP A 62 6.69 -4.13 -6.97
C ASP A 62 8.19 -4.26 -7.21
N VAL A 63 8.98 -3.45 -6.52
CA VAL A 63 10.41 -3.66 -6.36
C VAL A 63 10.75 -3.59 -4.88
N SER A 64 11.17 -4.70 -4.31
CA SER A 64 11.63 -4.81 -2.93
C SER A 64 13.15 -4.78 -2.91
N LEU A 65 13.73 -3.72 -2.33
CA LEU A 65 15.19 -3.54 -2.28
C LEU A 65 15.78 -4.03 -0.96
N ARG A 66 15.03 -3.82 0.14
CA ARG A 66 15.41 -4.28 1.48
C ARG A 66 14.22 -4.23 2.44
N PRO A 67 14.33 -4.88 3.61
CA PRO A 67 13.35 -4.70 4.67
C PRO A 67 13.25 -3.23 5.07
N GLY A 68 12.02 -2.75 5.21
CA GLY A 68 11.72 -1.47 5.85
C GLY A 68 10.93 -1.72 7.14
N ASN A 69 10.99 -0.76 8.06
CA ASN A 69 10.13 -0.78 9.23
C ASN A 69 8.80 -0.07 8.90
N PRO A 70 7.66 -0.56 9.41
CA PRO A 70 6.39 0.13 9.22
C PRO A 70 6.33 1.48 9.97
N TYR A 71 7.20 1.67 10.97
CA TYR A 71 7.33 2.89 11.77
C TYR A 71 8.82 3.22 12.01
N PRO A 72 9.19 4.50 12.13
CA PRO A 72 10.55 4.92 12.44
C PRO A 72 11.01 4.39 13.79
N THR A 73 12.33 4.20 13.92
CA THR A 73 12.98 3.84 15.20
C THR A 73 13.07 5.02 16.18
N LEU A 74 12.90 6.25 15.69
CA LEU A 74 12.91 7.47 16.49
C LEU A 74 11.73 7.51 17.47
N SER A 75 12.01 7.97 18.69
CA SER A 75 11.03 8.09 19.76
C SER A 75 10.01 9.21 19.53
N GLN A 76 10.30 10.19 18.67
CA GLN A 76 9.40 11.30 18.37
C GLN A 76 9.51 11.72 16.90
N TYR A 77 8.37 11.92 16.26
CA TYR A 77 8.26 12.42 14.89
C TYR A 77 6.95 13.18 14.67
N ILE A 78 6.94 13.99 13.61
CA ILE A 78 5.78 14.70 13.08
C ILE A 78 5.28 13.91 11.87
N GLU A 79 4.01 13.54 11.83
CA GLU A 79 3.41 12.96 10.62
C GLU A 79 2.84 14.08 9.75
N VAL A 80 3.16 14.05 8.46
CA VAL A 80 2.67 14.96 7.42
C VAL A 80 2.01 14.14 6.33
N GLN A 81 0.74 14.42 6.07
CA GLN A 81 -0.04 13.85 4.98
C GLN A 81 -0.16 14.88 3.87
N LEU A 82 0.06 14.45 2.64
CA LEU A 82 -0.13 15.27 1.44
C LEU A 82 -1.40 14.87 0.69
N THR A 83 -1.85 15.74 -0.21
CA THR A 83 -3.05 15.51 -1.03
C THR A 83 -2.90 14.41 -2.09
N ASP A 84 -1.69 13.90 -2.32
CA ASP A 84 -1.40 12.78 -3.23
C ASP A 84 -1.29 11.43 -2.51
N ASP A 85 -1.72 11.36 -1.25
CA ASP A 85 -1.58 10.21 -0.33
C ASP A 85 -0.15 9.91 0.14
N SER A 86 0.81 10.82 -0.07
CA SER A 86 2.11 10.71 0.61
C SER A 86 1.94 10.84 2.13
N LEU A 87 2.66 10.01 2.88
CA LEU A 87 2.68 9.95 4.34
C LEU A 87 4.12 10.04 4.83
N LEU A 88 4.51 11.22 5.31
CA LEU A 88 5.89 11.56 5.62
C LEU A 88 6.05 11.80 7.12
N ARG A 89 6.95 11.05 7.75
CA ARG A 89 7.34 11.18 9.15
C ARG A 89 8.62 11.98 9.24
N CYS A 90 8.48 13.19 9.76
CA CYS A 90 9.49 14.21 9.76
C CYS A 90 10.08 14.42 11.16
N LYS A 91 11.39 14.67 11.22
CA LYS A 91 12.06 15.25 12.40
C LYS A 91 11.70 16.72 12.54
N LYS A 92 11.53 17.42 11.41
CA LYS A 92 11.26 18.85 11.38
C LYS A 92 10.41 19.21 10.16
N VAL A 93 9.53 20.18 10.36
CA VAL A 93 8.75 20.83 9.30
C VAL A 93 9.03 22.33 9.39
N THR A 94 9.51 22.93 8.30
CA THR A 94 9.79 24.37 8.21
C THR A 94 8.89 24.98 7.15
N PHE A 95 8.15 26.03 7.49
CA PHE A 95 7.25 26.69 6.55
C PHE A 95 7.96 27.88 5.90
N GLY A 96 7.98 27.91 4.57
CA GLY A 96 8.36 29.05 3.76
C GLY A 96 7.14 29.78 3.20
N LEU A 97 7.37 30.70 2.26
CA LEU A 97 6.31 31.54 1.68
C LEU A 97 5.35 30.76 0.77
N LYS A 98 5.88 29.82 -0.02
CA LYS A 98 5.13 29.02 -1.00
C LYS A 98 5.29 27.52 -0.82
N GLU A 99 6.33 27.10 -0.10
CA GLU A 99 6.72 25.72 0.09
C GLU A 99 6.99 25.43 1.57
N ALA A 100 6.81 24.16 1.96
CA ALA A 100 7.31 23.63 3.21
C ALA A 100 8.52 22.71 2.93
N THR A 101 9.50 22.76 3.83
CA THR A 101 10.63 21.84 3.85
C THR A 101 10.41 20.80 4.94
N LEU A 102 10.46 19.53 4.55
CA LEU A 102 10.18 18.35 5.38
C LEU A 102 11.48 17.55 5.54
N ASP A 103 12.04 17.57 6.74
CA ASP A 103 13.23 16.78 7.06
C ASP A 103 12.78 15.42 7.61
N LEU A 104 12.94 14.36 6.82
CA LEU A 104 12.42 13.03 7.11
C LEU A 104 13.24 12.33 8.20
N THR A 105 12.57 11.38 8.86
CA THR A 105 13.17 10.47 9.83
C THR A 105 14.35 9.69 9.24
N SER A 106 14.25 9.30 7.97
CA SER A 106 15.29 8.62 7.19
C SER A 106 16.49 9.49 6.80
N GLY A 107 16.45 10.80 7.09
CA GLY A 107 17.53 11.75 6.81
C GLY A 107 17.43 12.46 5.46
N ALA A 108 16.45 12.12 4.62
CA ALA A 108 16.17 12.86 3.39
C ALA A 108 15.43 14.18 3.70
N THR A 109 15.59 15.17 2.81
CA THR A 109 14.83 16.42 2.85
C THR A 109 13.94 16.52 1.61
N VAL A 110 12.65 16.80 1.83
CA VAL A 110 11.63 16.91 0.77
C VAL A 110 11.02 18.30 0.82
N LYS A 111 10.93 18.96 -0.34
CA LYS A 111 10.20 20.23 -0.49
C LYS A 111 8.87 19.99 -1.18
N VAL A 112 7.81 20.58 -0.66
CA VAL A 112 6.45 20.49 -1.20
C VAL A 112 5.79 21.86 -1.19
N PRO A 113 4.89 22.17 -2.14
CA PRO A 113 4.15 23.42 -2.09
C PRO A 113 3.18 23.39 -0.90
N LEU A 114 2.85 24.55 -0.33
CA LEU A 114 1.92 24.61 0.80
C LEU A 114 0.54 24.04 0.46
N THR A 115 0.12 24.13 -0.82
CA THR A 115 -1.14 23.57 -1.33
C THR A 115 -1.18 22.05 -1.34
N ALA A 116 -0.02 21.37 -1.27
CA ALA A 116 0.04 19.92 -1.16
C ALA A 116 -0.20 19.42 0.28
N LEU A 117 -0.01 20.26 1.30
CA LEU A 117 -0.21 19.86 2.69
C LEU A 117 -1.70 19.61 2.95
N PHE A 118 -2.03 18.41 3.42
CA PHE A 118 -3.37 18.02 3.82
C PHE A 118 -3.51 17.96 5.34
N ALA A 119 -2.60 17.26 6.04
CA ALA A 119 -2.64 17.17 7.49
C ALA A 119 -1.23 17.12 8.09
N ILE A 120 -1.08 17.64 9.30
CA ILE A 120 0.15 17.58 10.10
C ILE A 120 -0.23 17.21 11.52
N LEU A 121 0.45 16.21 12.10
CA LEU A 121 0.30 15.80 13.49
C LEU A 121 1.67 15.73 14.16
N ARG A 122 1.89 16.54 15.19
CA ARG A 122 3.08 16.43 16.05
C ARG A 122 2.90 15.25 17.02
N ASP A 123 4.01 14.70 17.48
CA ASP A 123 4.03 13.57 18.42
C ASP A 123 3.25 12.34 17.93
N ALA A 124 3.26 12.11 16.63
CA ALA A 124 2.48 11.05 15.98
C ALA A 124 2.95 9.62 16.32
N HIS A 125 4.02 9.48 17.11
CA HIS A 125 4.44 8.24 17.76
C HIS A 125 3.48 7.79 18.87
N LYS A 126 2.70 8.71 19.45
CA LYS A 126 1.70 8.40 20.47
C LYS A 126 0.45 7.79 19.84
N ALA A 127 0.25 6.48 20.03
CA ALA A 127 -0.83 5.73 19.40
C ALA A 127 -2.23 6.28 19.71
N ASP A 128 -2.49 6.72 20.95
CA ASP A 128 -3.79 7.29 21.32
C ASP A 128 -4.04 8.63 20.61
N LEU A 129 -3.03 9.51 20.60
CA LEU A 129 -3.08 10.78 19.88
C LEU A 129 -3.37 10.57 18.39
N LYS A 130 -2.70 9.60 17.77
CA LYS A 130 -2.92 9.22 16.37
C LYS A 130 -4.35 8.75 16.13
N LYS A 131 -4.90 7.92 17.01
CA LYS A 131 -6.27 7.43 16.93
C LYS A 131 -7.30 8.56 17.05
N GLN A 132 -7.08 9.51 17.94
CA GLN A 132 -7.91 10.72 18.07
C GLN A 132 -7.84 11.56 16.79
N TRP A 133 -6.64 11.79 16.25
CA TRP A 133 -6.44 12.56 15.02
C TRP A 133 -7.10 11.89 13.81
N ASP A 134 -6.94 10.58 13.64
CA ASP A 134 -7.56 9.84 12.54
C ASP A 134 -9.09 9.88 12.61
N ARG A 135 -9.68 9.96 13.81
CA ARG A 135 -11.12 10.17 13.99
C ARG A 135 -11.54 11.56 13.50
N LEU A 136 -10.73 12.58 13.77
CA LEU A 136 -10.99 13.94 13.30
C LEU A 136 -10.90 14.05 11.78
N LEU A 137 -9.93 13.38 11.14
CA LEU A 137 -9.77 13.39 9.69
C LEU A 137 -10.86 12.63 8.94
N ARG A 138 -11.56 11.69 9.59
CA ARG A 138 -12.72 11.00 8.98
C ARG A 138 -13.97 11.88 8.88
N ASP A 139 -14.00 13.00 9.59
CA ASP A 139 -15.06 14.00 9.45
C ASP A 139 -14.96 14.64 8.06
N LYS A 140 -15.96 14.41 7.20
CA LYS A 140 -16.00 14.88 5.81
C LYS A 140 -16.28 16.39 5.67
N LYS A 141 -16.22 17.14 6.76
CA LYS A 141 -16.31 18.60 6.70
C LYS A 141 -15.06 19.15 6.02
N ASN A 142 -15.26 19.78 4.87
CA ASN A 142 -14.23 20.52 4.12
C ASN A 142 -13.95 21.86 4.82
N VAL A 143 -13.35 21.81 6.01
CA VAL A 143 -12.99 22.99 6.80
C VAL A 143 -11.54 22.91 7.25
N ASP A 144 -10.83 24.04 7.27
CA ASP A 144 -9.52 24.07 7.92
C ASP A 144 -9.70 23.92 9.43
N ARG A 145 -8.71 23.30 10.07
CA ARG A 145 -8.79 23.02 11.51
C ARG A 145 -7.41 23.04 12.14
N ILE A 146 -7.35 23.62 13.32
CA ILE A 146 -6.25 23.40 14.27
C ILE A 146 -6.71 22.41 15.33
N ALA A 147 -5.79 21.64 15.90
CA ALA A 147 -6.03 20.89 17.11
C ALA A 147 -5.01 21.26 18.18
N LEU A 148 -5.49 21.55 19.37
CA LEU A 148 -4.69 21.84 20.56
C LEU A 148 -4.72 20.63 21.49
N LEU A 149 -3.59 20.30 22.09
CA LEU A 149 -3.52 19.26 23.12
C LEU A 149 -3.84 19.87 24.49
N ARG A 150 -4.83 19.32 25.19
CA ARG A 150 -5.12 19.64 26.60
C ARG A 150 -5.50 18.34 27.31
N ASP A 151 -4.88 18.07 28.45
CA ASP A 151 -5.14 16.87 29.26
C ASP A 151 -5.13 15.58 28.41
N ASP A 152 -4.10 15.42 27.57
CA ASP A 152 -3.91 14.32 26.60
C ASP A 152 -5.02 14.15 25.53
N ASN A 153 -5.94 15.10 25.43
CA ASN A 153 -7.02 15.10 24.45
C ASN A 153 -6.82 16.17 23.37
N LEU A 154 -7.10 15.79 22.12
CA LEU A 154 -7.15 16.72 21.00
C LEU A 154 -8.43 17.54 21.05
N ASN A 155 -8.25 18.86 21.12
CA ASN A 155 -9.32 19.85 21.11
C ASN A 155 -9.33 20.54 19.74
N PRO A 156 -10.19 20.11 18.80
CA PRO A 156 -10.25 20.70 17.47
C PRO A 156 -10.96 22.06 17.50
N ILE A 157 -10.44 23.02 16.73
CA ILE A 157 -11.08 24.31 16.48
C ILE A 157 -11.15 24.49 14.96
N ASN A 158 -12.36 24.61 14.44
CA ASN A 158 -12.60 24.87 13.02
C ASN A 158 -12.41 26.37 12.72
N GLY A 159 -11.96 26.66 11.51
CA GLY A 159 -11.76 28.01 11.05
C GLY A 159 -11.12 28.05 9.68
N ARG A 160 -10.34 29.10 9.43
CA ARG A 160 -9.53 29.26 8.23
C ARG A 160 -8.07 29.45 8.58
N LEU A 161 -7.19 28.63 8.01
CA LEU A 161 -5.75 28.80 8.11
C LEU A 161 -5.30 29.90 7.14
N GLY A 162 -4.54 30.86 7.65
CA GLY A 162 -4.16 32.08 6.96
C GLY A 162 -2.67 32.16 6.63
N ALA A 163 -2.19 33.39 6.43
CA ALA A 163 -0.81 33.65 6.05
C ALA A 163 0.20 33.21 7.12
N ILE A 164 1.39 32.85 6.64
CA ILE A 164 2.54 32.44 7.46
C ILE A 164 3.54 33.60 7.52
N ASP A 165 3.95 34.01 8.72
CA ASP A 165 5.13 34.85 8.92
C ASP A 165 6.34 33.91 8.99
N VAL A 166 7.11 33.86 7.90
CA VAL A 166 8.26 32.96 7.74
C VAL A 166 9.36 33.27 8.76
N ALA A 167 9.55 34.54 9.14
CA ALA A 167 10.60 34.94 10.07
C ALA A 167 10.29 34.48 11.49
N LYS A 168 9.01 34.58 11.90
CA LYS A 168 8.56 34.18 13.24
C LYS A 168 8.08 32.74 13.34
N GLN A 169 7.90 32.05 12.20
CA GLN A 169 7.23 30.75 12.12
C GLN A 169 5.86 30.75 12.81
N THR A 170 5.12 31.85 12.64
CA THR A 170 3.74 32.02 13.12
C THR A 170 2.76 31.89 11.94
N MET A 171 1.53 31.49 12.26
CA MET A 171 0.45 31.37 11.28
C MET A 171 -0.79 32.07 11.79
N LYS A 172 -1.43 32.82 10.89
CA LYS A 172 -2.74 33.40 11.12
C LYS A 172 -3.80 32.31 11.11
N PHE A 173 -4.75 32.38 12.03
CA PHE A 173 -5.89 31.49 12.08
C PHE A 173 -7.13 32.29 12.45
N LYS A 174 -8.19 32.15 11.66
CA LYS A 174 -9.48 32.79 11.91
C LYS A 174 -10.48 31.70 12.32
N PRO A 175 -10.75 31.51 13.62
CA PRO A 175 -11.81 30.61 14.06
C PRO A 175 -13.18 31.12 13.59
N ASP A 176 -14.13 30.22 13.37
CA ASP A 176 -15.45 30.55 12.77
C ASP A 176 -16.22 31.64 13.54
N SER A 177 -16.09 31.70 14.86
CA SER A 177 -16.84 32.63 15.73
C SER A 177 -15.97 33.51 16.61
N LEU A 178 -14.65 33.55 16.39
CA LEU A 178 -13.71 34.35 17.18
C LEU A 178 -12.84 35.24 16.29
N PRO A 179 -12.21 36.31 16.82
CA PRO A 179 -11.25 37.14 16.07
C PRO A 179 -10.10 36.33 15.45
N GLU A 180 -9.48 36.87 14.39
CA GLU A 180 -8.26 36.29 13.85
C GLU A 180 -7.15 36.38 14.90
N ILE A 181 -6.41 35.28 15.06
CA ILE A 181 -5.24 35.20 15.92
C ILE A 181 -4.01 34.89 15.08
N GLU A 182 -2.84 35.28 15.58
CA GLU A 182 -1.56 34.84 15.05
C GLU A 182 -0.81 34.13 16.18
N SER A 183 -0.28 32.94 15.92
CA SER A 183 0.41 32.15 16.93
C SER A 183 1.51 31.27 16.33
N PRO A 184 2.53 30.89 17.13
CA PRO A 184 3.58 29.99 16.68
C PRO A 184 2.99 28.67 16.19
N ILE A 185 3.41 28.24 15.00
CA ILE A 185 2.89 27.02 14.34
C ILE A 185 3.15 25.77 15.20
N GLU A 186 4.21 25.78 15.99
CA GLU A 186 4.57 24.69 16.90
C GLU A 186 3.58 24.47 18.06
N LYS A 187 2.75 25.45 18.40
CA LYS A 187 1.73 25.29 19.45
C LYS A 187 0.55 24.42 19.01
N TYR A 188 0.38 24.22 17.71
CA TYR A 188 -0.68 23.37 17.17
C TYR A 188 -0.22 21.91 17.19
N GLN A 189 -0.95 21.07 17.91
CA GLN A 189 -0.70 19.63 17.92
C GLN A 189 -1.04 19.02 16.56
N GLY A 190 -2.15 19.47 15.97
CA GLY A 190 -2.61 19.06 14.66
C GLY A 190 -3.01 20.24 13.78
N LEU A 191 -2.76 20.12 12.48
CA LEU A 191 -3.23 21.04 11.44
C LEU A 191 -3.91 20.21 10.34
N GLN A 192 -5.10 20.60 9.93
CA GLN A 192 -5.79 20.04 8.78
C GLN A 192 -6.11 21.19 7.82
N PHE A 193 -5.73 21.00 6.57
CA PHE A 193 -5.93 21.95 5.49
C PHE A 193 -6.98 21.40 4.54
N THR A 194 -7.94 22.25 4.18
CA THR A 194 -8.85 21.98 3.06
C THR A 194 -8.15 22.40 1.78
N ARG A 195 -7.97 21.43 0.88
CA ARG A 195 -7.32 21.64 -0.42
C ARG A 195 -8.28 21.18 -1.52
N THR A 196 -8.37 21.99 -2.57
CA THR A 196 -9.17 21.68 -3.77
C THR A 196 -8.32 21.45 -5.01
N ASP A 197 -7.03 21.76 -4.92
CA ASP A 197 -6.10 21.64 -6.03
C ASP A 197 -5.75 20.17 -6.25
N ALA A 198 -5.96 19.69 -7.47
CA ALA A 198 -5.48 18.39 -7.89
C ALA A 198 -3.97 18.44 -8.18
N PRO A 199 -3.23 17.33 -7.98
CA PRO A 199 -1.85 17.23 -8.43
C PRO A 199 -1.71 17.53 -9.93
N GLY A 200 -0.60 18.15 -10.33
CA GLY A 200 -0.36 18.58 -11.71
C GLY A 200 0.18 17.47 -12.63
N GLU A 201 0.71 16.39 -12.07
CA GLU A 201 1.19 15.22 -12.81
C GLU A 201 0.53 13.93 -12.28
N ALA A 202 0.37 12.93 -13.14
CA ALA A 202 -0.12 11.62 -12.74
C ALA A 202 0.90 10.87 -11.88
N SER A 203 0.43 10.20 -10.83
CA SER A 203 1.25 9.34 -9.97
C SER A 203 1.74 8.11 -10.72
N LEU A 204 3.03 7.81 -10.60
CA LEU A 204 3.70 6.65 -11.17
C LEU A 204 3.82 5.51 -10.14
N CYS A 205 4.31 5.80 -8.94
CA CYS A 205 4.55 4.82 -7.89
C CYS A 205 4.61 5.45 -6.50
N LYS A 206 4.46 4.61 -5.46
CA LYS A 206 4.82 4.94 -4.08
C LYS A 206 6.24 4.47 -3.81
N ILE A 207 7.03 5.33 -3.17
CA ILE A 207 8.38 5.03 -2.71
C ILE A 207 8.28 4.90 -1.20
N ILE A 208 8.59 3.72 -0.67
CA ILE A 208 8.61 3.43 0.75
C ILE A 208 10.07 3.36 1.21
N ASP A 209 10.43 4.19 2.18
CA ASP A 209 11.76 4.19 2.76
C ASP A 209 11.88 3.24 3.98
N VAL A 210 13.09 3.10 4.51
CA VAL A 210 13.41 2.19 5.62
C VAL A 210 12.72 2.54 6.95
N ASP A 211 12.24 3.78 7.10
CA ASP A 211 11.50 4.27 8.27
C ASP A 211 9.97 4.32 8.00
N GLY A 212 9.53 3.73 6.89
CA GLY A 212 8.13 3.59 6.53
C GLY A 212 7.51 4.86 5.95
N ASN A 213 8.31 5.89 5.64
CA ASN A 213 7.81 7.07 4.92
C ASN A 213 7.33 6.64 3.54
N VAL A 214 6.20 7.18 3.12
CA VAL A 214 5.60 6.92 1.80
C VAL A 214 5.60 8.23 1.03
N LEU A 215 6.38 8.27 -0.05
CA LEU A 215 6.42 9.40 -0.97
C LEU A 215 5.87 8.99 -2.33
N VAL A 216 4.92 9.74 -2.86
CA VAL A 216 4.39 9.51 -4.21
C VAL A 216 5.28 10.20 -5.23
N ALA A 217 5.62 9.47 -6.29
CA ALA A 217 6.41 9.97 -7.41
C ALA A 217 5.57 9.96 -8.68
N SER A 218 5.66 11.01 -9.50
CA SER A 218 5.17 11.07 -10.89
C SER A 218 6.23 10.61 -11.89
N LYS A 219 7.51 10.72 -11.52
CA LYS A 219 8.67 10.32 -12.32
C LYS A 219 9.69 9.67 -11.42
N LEU A 220 10.40 8.66 -11.91
CA LEU A 220 11.46 8.00 -11.17
C LEU A 220 12.60 7.61 -12.11
N THR A 221 13.82 7.91 -11.68
CA THR A 221 15.06 7.40 -12.29
C THR A 221 16.02 7.01 -11.19
N PHE A 222 16.88 6.03 -11.47
CA PHE A 222 17.92 5.58 -10.57
C PHE A 222 19.18 5.37 -11.37
N ASP A 223 20.24 6.05 -10.93
CA ASP A 223 21.58 5.91 -11.48
C ASP A 223 22.61 6.21 -10.38
N ALA A 224 23.77 5.57 -10.45
CA ALA A 224 24.90 5.80 -9.55
C ALA A 224 24.55 5.84 -8.04
N GLY A 225 23.61 4.99 -7.58
CA GLY A 225 23.23 4.91 -6.15
C GLY A 225 22.23 5.97 -5.68
N VAL A 226 21.71 6.81 -6.57
CA VAL A 226 20.78 7.90 -6.24
C VAL A 226 19.47 7.74 -7.00
N MET A 227 18.36 7.82 -6.27
CA MET A 227 17.03 7.90 -6.87
C MET A 227 16.62 9.36 -7.04
N GLN A 228 16.37 9.75 -8.29
CA GLN A 228 15.81 11.05 -8.64
C GLN A 228 14.34 10.86 -8.99
N LEU A 229 13.47 11.58 -8.28
CA LEU A 229 12.03 11.50 -8.48
C LEU A 229 11.41 12.89 -8.71
N GLY A 230 10.36 12.91 -9.50
CA GLY A 230 9.42 14.03 -9.58
C GLY A 230 8.22 13.72 -8.70
N THR A 231 7.75 14.69 -7.93
CA THR A 231 6.48 14.61 -7.20
C THR A 231 5.32 14.96 -8.13
N PRO A 232 4.09 14.49 -7.85
CA PRO A 232 2.88 14.95 -8.54
C PRO A 232 2.65 16.47 -8.54
N PHE A 233 3.35 17.19 -7.66
CA PHE A 233 3.32 18.65 -7.54
C PHE A 233 4.47 19.35 -8.28
N GLY A 234 5.22 18.66 -9.14
CA GLY A 234 6.29 19.20 -9.98
C GLY A 234 7.63 19.42 -9.26
N HIS A 235 7.73 19.13 -7.96
CA HIS A 235 8.99 19.24 -7.22
C HIS A 235 9.89 18.04 -7.49
N LYS A 236 11.21 18.25 -7.49
CA LYS A 236 12.21 17.18 -7.62
C LYS A 236 12.75 16.81 -6.25
N VAL A 237 12.93 15.51 -6.02
CA VAL A 237 13.50 14.97 -4.77
C VAL A 237 14.59 13.97 -5.13
N SER A 238 15.68 14.00 -4.36
CA SER A 238 16.81 13.10 -4.48
C SER A 238 16.91 12.26 -3.21
N LEU A 239 16.91 10.94 -3.35
CA LEU A 239 17.05 10.00 -2.24
C LEU A 239 18.28 9.12 -2.46
N ASP A 240 19.08 8.90 -1.42
CA ASP A 240 20.09 7.83 -1.44
C ASP A 240 19.36 6.49 -1.57
N ALA A 241 19.75 5.65 -2.53
CA ALA A 241 19.10 4.37 -2.72
C ALA A 241 19.19 3.47 -1.49
N LYS A 242 20.12 3.70 -0.56
CA LYS A 242 20.28 3.00 0.74
C LYS A 242 19.19 3.30 1.75
N VAL A 243 18.41 4.38 1.59
CA VAL A 243 17.25 4.64 2.45
C VAL A 243 15.95 4.09 1.86
N VAL A 244 15.91 3.69 0.60
CA VAL A 244 14.68 3.20 -0.06
C VAL A 244 14.48 1.70 0.17
N ALA A 245 13.37 1.33 0.79
CA ALA A 245 13.04 -0.07 1.06
C ALA A 245 12.29 -0.73 -0.11
N ARG A 246 11.32 -0.02 -0.69
CA ARG A 246 10.38 -0.60 -1.65
C ARG A 246 9.83 0.45 -2.62
N LEU A 247 9.60 0.04 -3.87
CA LEU A 247 8.89 0.81 -4.90
C LEU A 247 7.61 0.05 -5.25
N ASP A 248 6.46 0.68 -4.98
CA ASP A 248 5.14 0.11 -5.27
C ASP A 248 4.54 0.83 -6.49
N PHE A 249 4.52 0.13 -7.61
CA PHE A 249 3.99 0.60 -8.90
C PHE A 249 2.50 0.30 -9.06
N ASN A 250 1.82 -0.15 -7.99
CA ASN A 250 0.43 -0.56 -8.04
C ASN A 250 -0.58 0.60 -8.13
N PHE A 251 -0.14 1.84 -8.38
CA PHE A 251 -1.00 3.03 -8.45
C PHE A 251 -2.09 2.87 -9.54
N GLY A 252 -3.27 2.38 -9.16
CA GLY A 252 -4.39 2.10 -10.07
C GLY A 252 -4.16 0.98 -11.09
N ARG A 253 -2.95 0.40 -11.17
CA ARG A 253 -2.62 -0.66 -12.14
C ARG A 253 -3.23 -1.99 -11.78
N LEU A 254 -3.32 -2.29 -10.49
CA LEU A 254 -3.95 -3.49 -9.98
C LEU A 254 -4.74 -3.15 -8.71
N THR A 255 -5.98 -3.59 -8.70
CA THR A 255 -6.88 -3.44 -7.56
C THR A 255 -7.27 -4.82 -7.08
N TYR A 256 -6.97 -5.15 -5.82
CA TYR A 256 -7.43 -6.41 -5.23
C TYR A 256 -8.94 -6.35 -5.01
N LEU A 257 -9.62 -7.45 -5.31
CA LEU A 257 -11.07 -7.54 -5.10
C LEU A 257 -11.45 -7.46 -3.61
N SER A 258 -10.54 -7.81 -2.70
CA SER A 258 -10.69 -7.61 -1.26
C SER A 258 -10.80 -6.14 -0.86
N ASP A 259 -10.24 -5.23 -1.67
CA ASP A 259 -10.18 -3.79 -1.37
C ASP A 259 -11.34 -3.02 -2.00
N LEU A 260 -12.16 -3.71 -2.79
CA LEU A 260 -13.35 -3.18 -3.43
C LEU A 260 -14.61 -3.58 -2.67
N ASP A 261 -15.60 -2.70 -2.72
CA ASP A 261 -16.95 -3.06 -2.33
C ASP A 261 -17.63 -3.83 -3.45
N ALA A 262 -18.12 -5.01 -3.10
CA ALA A 262 -18.92 -5.84 -3.99
C ALA A 262 -20.39 -5.69 -3.62
N LYS A 263 -21.26 -5.69 -4.64
CA LYS A 263 -22.68 -5.97 -4.42
C LYS A 263 -22.82 -7.47 -4.19
N MET A 264 -23.44 -7.83 -3.10
CA MET A 264 -23.82 -9.21 -2.80
C MET A 264 -25.35 -9.27 -2.86
N PRO A 265 -25.94 -10.00 -3.82
CA PRO A 265 -27.38 -10.21 -3.85
C PRO A 265 -27.83 -10.86 -2.53
N GLU A 266 -28.97 -10.43 -1.98
CA GLU A 266 -29.55 -11.10 -0.82
C GLU A 266 -29.82 -12.57 -1.18
N THR A 267 -29.10 -13.46 -0.51
CA THR A 267 -29.29 -14.90 -0.65
C THR A 267 -29.97 -15.39 0.62
N PRO A 268 -31.29 -15.69 0.60
CA PRO A 268 -32.05 -16.07 1.79
C PRO A 268 -31.49 -17.30 2.54
N LEU A 269 -30.68 -18.10 1.85
CA LEU A 269 -30.18 -19.40 2.29
C LEU A 269 -28.94 -19.32 3.21
N LEU A 270 -28.32 -18.15 3.37
CA LEU A 270 -27.10 -17.97 4.17
C LEU A 270 -27.35 -17.40 5.57
N GLY A 271 -28.60 -17.42 6.06
CA GLY A 271 -28.92 -17.31 7.49
C GLY A 271 -28.42 -16.06 8.24
N GLY A 272 -28.10 -14.97 7.54
CA GLY A 272 -27.68 -13.71 8.14
C GLY A 272 -26.24 -13.64 8.66
N PHE A 273 -25.41 -14.68 8.46
CA PHE A 273 -23.97 -14.56 8.69
C PHE A 273 -23.27 -14.01 7.43
N ASN A 274 -22.10 -13.37 7.59
CA ASN A 274 -21.35 -12.84 6.46
C ASN A 274 -20.66 -14.00 5.71
N PRO A 275 -21.05 -14.32 4.47
CA PRO A 275 -20.55 -15.50 3.78
C PRO A 275 -19.21 -15.26 3.07
N VAL A 276 -18.65 -14.05 3.21
CA VAL A 276 -17.37 -13.65 2.62
C VAL A 276 -16.46 -13.01 3.65
N ARG A 277 -15.20 -13.44 3.65
CA ARG A 277 -14.14 -12.76 4.38
C ARG A 277 -13.06 -12.26 3.43
N LYS A 278 -12.63 -11.02 3.69
CA LYS A 278 -11.58 -10.32 2.95
C LYS A 278 -10.25 -10.49 3.69
N ASN A 279 -9.20 -10.92 2.99
CA ASN A 279 -7.83 -11.07 3.50
C ASN A 279 -7.67 -11.99 4.72
N ALA A 280 -8.63 -12.89 4.94
CA ALA A 280 -8.63 -13.91 5.98
C ALA A 280 -9.38 -15.16 5.47
N ASN A 281 -9.14 -16.31 6.09
CA ASN A 281 -9.98 -17.50 5.91
C ASN A 281 -11.38 -17.26 6.52
N LEU A 282 -12.30 -18.24 6.43
CA LEU A 282 -13.68 -18.10 6.91
C LEU A 282 -13.81 -17.98 8.45
N ASP A 283 -12.77 -18.28 9.22
CA ASP A 283 -12.74 -18.13 10.69
C ASP A 283 -12.15 -16.78 11.12
N GLY A 284 -11.38 -16.12 10.23
CA GLY A 284 -10.66 -14.88 10.53
C GLY A 284 -9.14 -15.05 10.66
N ASP A 285 -8.63 -16.26 10.48
CA ASP A 285 -7.19 -16.56 10.47
C ASP A 285 -6.54 -16.23 9.11
N PRO A 286 -5.19 -16.21 9.01
CA PRO A 286 -4.50 -15.99 7.76
C PRO A 286 -4.91 -16.97 6.65
N ILE A 287 -4.95 -16.50 5.41
CA ILE A 287 -5.19 -17.36 4.25
C ILE A 287 -3.95 -18.21 3.99
N ILE A 288 -4.10 -19.53 4.04
CA ILE A 288 -3.06 -20.50 3.70
C ILE A 288 -3.58 -21.40 2.58
N LEU A 289 -2.81 -21.51 1.50
CA LEU A 289 -3.12 -22.40 0.38
C LEU A 289 -1.85 -23.16 -0.01
N GLN A 290 -1.87 -24.49 0.11
CA GLN A 290 -0.69 -25.37 -0.07
C GLN A 290 0.53 -24.88 0.71
N ASP A 291 0.39 -24.73 2.03
CA ASP A 291 1.43 -24.27 2.97
C ASP A 291 1.99 -22.86 2.73
N LYS A 292 1.45 -22.14 1.73
CA LYS A 292 1.83 -20.75 1.44
C LYS A 292 0.81 -19.79 2.03
N LYS A 293 1.30 -18.83 2.81
CA LYS A 293 0.50 -17.71 3.32
C LYS A 293 0.26 -16.66 2.23
N TYR A 294 -0.96 -16.12 2.19
CA TYR A 294 -1.35 -15.02 1.31
C TYR A 294 -1.95 -13.87 2.12
N ASP A 295 -1.49 -12.64 1.87
CA ASP A 295 -1.99 -11.45 2.57
C ASP A 295 -3.26 -10.87 1.92
N LYS A 296 -3.55 -11.26 0.67
CA LYS A 296 -4.68 -10.74 -0.11
C LYS A 296 -5.53 -11.87 -0.67
N GLY A 297 -6.85 -11.75 -0.52
CA GLY A 297 -7.78 -12.72 -1.09
C GLY A 297 -9.22 -12.60 -0.58
N LEU A 298 -10.07 -13.47 -1.12
CA LEU A 298 -11.46 -13.65 -0.69
C LEU A 298 -11.67 -15.11 -0.29
N SER A 299 -12.23 -15.33 0.88
CA SER A 299 -12.72 -16.64 1.32
C SER A 299 -14.24 -16.59 1.32
N MET A 300 -14.88 -17.55 0.64
CA MET A 300 -16.31 -17.49 0.31
C MET A 300 -16.97 -18.84 0.52
N TYR A 301 -18.16 -18.84 1.14
CA TYR A 301 -19.03 -20.02 1.17
C TYR A 301 -19.69 -20.25 -0.20
N ALA A 302 -19.96 -21.52 -0.52
CA ALA A 302 -20.82 -21.88 -1.64
C ALA A 302 -22.22 -21.28 -1.48
N GLY A 303 -22.82 -20.88 -2.60
CA GLY A 303 -24.03 -20.06 -2.63
C GLY A 303 -23.75 -18.56 -2.64
N THR A 304 -22.51 -18.12 -2.44
CA THR A 304 -22.15 -16.72 -2.50
C THR A 304 -22.05 -16.23 -3.95
N GLU A 305 -22.59 -15.04 -4.18
CA GLU A 305 -22.39 -14.26 -5.39
C GLU A 305 -21.84 -12.87 -5.05
N LEU A 306 -20.77 -12.47 -5.74
CA LEU A 306 -20.21 -11.12 -5.64
C LEU A 306 -20.20 -10.46 -7.01
N GLU A 307 -20.79 -9.27 -7.11
CA GLU A 307 -20.76 -8.43 -8.30
C GLU A 307 -19.94 -7.15 -8.05
N TYR A 308 -18.91 -6.94 -8.85
CA TYR A 308 -18.05 -5.77 -8.84
C TYR A 308 -18.37 -4.88 -10.04
N ASN A 309 -18.43 -3.57 -9.81
CA ASN A 309 -18.49 -2.59 -10.88
C ASN A 309 -17.08 -2.26 -11.38
N LEU A 310 -16.78 -2.63 -12.62
CA LEU A 310 -15.51 -2.37 -13.29
C LEU A 310 -15.49 -1.05 -14.05
N ASN A 311 -16.67 -0.52 -14.44
CA ASN A 311 -16.81 0.69 -15.26
C ASN A 311 -15.97 0.69 -16.56
N GLY A 312 -15.66 -0.47 -17.13
CA GLY A 312 -14.82 -0.59 -18.34
C GLY A 312 -13.35 -0.18 -18.15
N LYS A 313 -12.86 -0.05 -16.91
CA LYS A 313 -11.52 0.53 -16.61
C LYS A 313 -10.37 -0.48 -16.57
N TYR A 314 -10.65 -1.77 -16.73
CA TYR A 314 -9.69 -2.86 -16.47
C TYR A 314 -9.61 -3.79 -17.68
N ALA A 315 -8.45 -4.42 -17.90
CA ALA A 315 -8.23 -5.37 -18.98
C ALA A 315 -8.17 -6.83 -18.53
N SER A 316 -7.75 -7.11 -17.28
CA SER A 316 -7.66 -8.50 -16.80
C SER A 316 -8.16 -8.69 -15.38
N PHE A 317 -8.77 -9.86 -15.12
CA PHE A 317 -9.03 -10.40 -13.80
C PHE A 317 -8.16 -11.64 -13.60
N LYS A 318 -7.45 -11.72 -12.46
CA LYS A 318 -6.58 -12.83 -12.08
C LYS A 318 -6.83 -13.24 -10.64
N ALA A 319 -6.74 -14.54 -10.38
CA ALA A 319 -6.75 -15.11 -9.04
C ALA A 319 -6.05 -16.48 -9.03
N ILE A 320 -5.73 -16.99 -7.85
CA ILE A 320 -5.48 -18.43 -7.66
C ILE A 320 -6.67 -18.97 -6.86
N LEU A 321 -7.42 -19.88 -7.47
CA LEU A 321 -8.55 -20.54 -6.86
C LEU A 321 -8.07 -21.76 -6.10
N GLY A 322 -8.37 -21.79 -4.81
CA GLY A 322 -8.18 -22.93 -3.93
C GLY A 322 -9.46 -23.24 -3.15
N VAL A 323 -9.35 -24.18 -2.24
CA VAL A 323 -10.35 -24.48 -1.22
C VAL A 323 -9.69 -24.50 0.13
N ASP A 324 -10.49 -24.30 1.17
CA ASP A 324 -10.06 -24.57 2.54
C ASP A 324 -9.88 -26.08 2.74
N ALA A 325 -8.81 -26.52 3.40
CA ALA A 325 -8.54 -27.94 3.61
C ALA A 325 -9.69 -28.67 4.35
N ARG A 326 -10.46 -27.93 5.16
CA ARG A 326 -11.62 -28.44 5.93
C ARG A 326 -12.75 -28.99 5.07
N ILE A 327 -12.87 -28.58 3.81
CA ILE A 327 -13.97 -29.09 2.96
C ILE A 327 -13.90 -30.62 2.86
N ALA A 328 -12.70 -31.20 2.95
CA ALA A 328 -12.50 -32.65 2.95
C ALA A 328 -13.03 -33.30 4.24
N GLU A 329 -12.86 -32.64 5.39
CA GLU A 329 -13.41 -33.09 6.69
C GLU A 329 -14.94 -33.03 6.70
N GLU A 330 -15.52 -32.09 5.95
CA GLU A 330 -16.97 -31.93 5.73
C GLU A 330 -17.54 -32.87 4.66
N GLY A 331 -16.75 -33.82 4.16
CA GLY A 331 -17.18 -34.81 3.17
C GLY A 331 -17.33 -34.24 1.76
N GLN A 332 -16.65 -33.13 1.46
CA GLN A 332 -16.73 -32.46 0.18
C GLN A 332 -15.42 -32.55 -0.61
N ASP A 333 -15.55 -32.92 -1.88
CA ASP A 333 -14.38 -33.11 -2.73
C ASP A 333 -14.05 -31.89 -3.59
N LYS A 334 -15.06 -31.10 -3.97
CA LYS A 334 -14.91 -30.01 -4.94
C LYS A 334 -15.81 -28.82 -4.70
N VAL A 335 -15.31 -27.66 -5.07
CA VAL A 335 -16.07 -26.40 -5.16
C VAL A 335 -15.95 -25.86 -6.57
N LYS A 336 -17.03 -25.27 -7.09
CA LYS A 336 -17.09 -24.66 -8.39
C LYS A 336 -17.15 -23.15 -8.27
N VAL A 337 -16.33 -22.45 -9.07
CA VAL A 337 -16.38 -21.00 -9.22
C VAL A 337 -16.65 -20.66 -10.66
N THR A 338 -17.70 -19.86 -10.89
CA THR A 338 -18.09 -19.38 -12.22
C THR A 338 -17.90 -17.87 -12.27
N ILE A 339 -17.24 -17.40 -13.32
CA ILE A 339 -16.94 -15.99 -13.55
C ILE A 339 -17.79 -15.49 -14.71
N TYR A 340 -18.45 -14.35 -14.52
CA TYR A 340 -19.22 -13.66 -15.53
C TYR A 340 -18.73 -12.23 -15.72
N CYS A 341 -18.81 -11.73 -16.95
CA CYS A 341 -18.66 -10.31 -17.27
C CYS A 341 -19.91 -9.86 -18.02
N ASP A 342 -20.56 -8.79 -17.57
CA ASP A 342 -21.78 -8.25 -18.20
C ASP A 342 -22.83 -9.32 -18.49
N ARG A 343 -23.03 -10.21 -17.50
CA ARG A 343 -23.93 -11.39 -17.52
C ARG A 343 -23.49 -12.55 -18.40
N GLU A 344 -22.46 -12.40 -19.23
CA GLU A 344 -21.90 -13.48 -20.03
C GLU A 344 -20.93 -14.33 -19.19
N LYS A 345 -21.08 -15.66 -19.23
CA LYS A 345 -20.16 -16.58 -18.56
C LYS A 345 -18.81 -16.59 -19.28
N ARG A 346 -17.75 -16.21 -18.56
CA ARG A 346 -16.37 -16.14 -19.09
C ARG A 346 -15.49 -17.31 -18.67
N GLY A 347 -15.83 -17.99 -17.58
CA GLY A 347 -15.10 -19.16 -17.11
C GLY A 347 -15.85 -19.92 -16.02
N GLU A 348 -15.57 -21.22 -15.90
CA GLU A 348 -16.06 -22.07 -14.82
C GLU A 348 -14.95 -23.04 -14.42
N TYR A 349 -14.66 -23.11 -13.13
CA TYR A 349 -13.51 -23.82 -12.58
C TYR A 349 -13.99 -24.70 -11.43
N ALA A 350 -13.64 -25.99 -11.45
CA ALA A 350 -13.90 -26.90 -10.35
C ALA A 350 -12.58 -27.23 -9.66
N VAL A 351 -12.45 -26.89 -8.39
CA VAL A 351 -11.22 -26.99 -7.59
C VAL A 351 -11.42 -27.97 -6.44
N SER A 352 -10.35 -28.68 -6.06
CA SER A 352 -10.27 -29.50 -4.85
C SER A 352 -9.05 -29.07 -4.02
N ALA A 353 -8.94 -29.59 -2.79
CA ALA A 353 -7.83 -29.26 -1.88
C ALA A 353 -6.44 -29.63 -2.43
N LYS A 354 -6.37 -30.53 -3.42
CA LYS A 354 -5.10 -31.05 -3.95
C LYS A 354 -4.45 -30.12 -4.96
N ALA A 355 -5.22 -29.32 -5.71
CA ALA A 355 -4.72 -28.61 -6.87
C ALA A 355 -5.36 -27.23 -7.03
N PRO A 356 -4.73 -26.16 -6.51
CA PRO A 356 -5.11 -24.79 -6.81
C PRO A 356 -5.03 -24.50 -8.31
N ILE A 357 -5.97 -23.69 -8.79
CA ILE A 357 -6.14 -23.38 -10.21
C ILE A 357 -5.87 -21.89 -10.44
N PRO A 358 -4.90 -21.50 -11.27
CA PRO A 358 -4.78 -20.11 -11.69
C PRO A 358 -5.95 -19.73 -12.60
N ILE A 359 -6.61 -18.62 -12.29
CA ILE A 359 -7.67 -18.02 -13.09
C ILE A 359 -7.10 -16.79 -13.79
N LEU A 360 -7.37 -16.68 -15.09
CA LEU A 360 -7.09 -15.50 -15.91
C LEU A 360 -8.28 -15.28 -16.85
N ILE A 361 -8.96 -14.15 -16.69
CA ILE A 361 -10.10 -13.74 -17.52
C ILE A 361 -9.80 -12.35 -18.11
N ASN A 362 -10.02 -12.17 -19.42
CA ASN A 362 -9.98 -10.86 -20.04
C ASN A 362 -11.27 -10.10 -19.69
N VAL A 363 -11.14 -8.96 -19.01
CA VAL A 363 -12.27 -8.11 -18.61
C VAL A 363 -12.25 -6.75 -19.32
N LYS A 364 -11.47 -6.63 -20.40
CA LYS A 364 -11.43 -5.42 -21.21
C LYS A 364 -12.84 -5.04 -21.65
N ASP A 365 -13.15 -3.76 -21.48
CA ASP A 365 -14.44 -3.12 -21.80
C ASP A 365 -15.64 -3.64 -20.98
N ALA A 366 -15.43 -4.59 -20.05
CA ALA A 366 -16.50 -5.11 -19.20
C ALA A 366 -16.92 -4.06 -18.16
N SER A 367 -18.22 -3.87 -18.00
CA SER A 367 -18.76 -2.97 -16.99
C SER A 367 -18.88 -3.63 -15.62
N THR A 368 -19.10 -4.95 -15.59
CA THR A 368 -19.31 -5.73 -14.37
C THR A 368 -18.48 -7.01 -14.37
N LEU A 369 -18.02 -7.43 -13.19
CA LEU A 369 -17.41 -8.74 -12.93
C LEU A 369 -18.21 -9.42 -11.82
N ARG A 370 -18.75 -10.60 -12.11
CA ARG A 370 -19.59 -11.34 -11.18
C ARG A 370 -19.01 -12.73 -10.93
N ILE A 371 -18.83 -13.08 -9.67
CA ILE A 371 -18.19 -14.30 -9.20
C ILE A 371 -19.22 -15.10 -8.41
N VAL A 372 -19.47 -16.33 -8.84
CA VAL A 372 -20.45 -17.23 -8.22
C VAL A 372 -19.73 -18.47 -7.71
N VAL A 373 -19.89 -18.77 -6.43
CA VAL A 373 -19.35 -19.99 -5.81
C VAL A 373 -20.49 -20.97 -5.61
N SER A 374 -20.31 -22.22 -6.04
CA SER A 374 -21.27 -23.31 -5.87
C SER A 374 -20.61 -24.59 -5.41
N GLY A 375 -21.30 -25.33 -4.56
CA GLY A 375 -20.89 -26.66 -4.12
C GLY A 375 -21.09 -27.72 -5.19
N SER A 376 -20.42 -28.86 -5.05
CA SER A 376 -20.61 -30.03 -5.92
C SER A 376 -21.75 -30.94 -5.50
N ASN A 377 -22.39 -30.69 -4.35
CA ASN A 377 -23.52 -31.47 -3.85
C ASN A 377 -24.84 -31.04 -4.51
N PHE A 378 -25.90 -31.82 -4.30
CA PHE A 378 -27.22 -31.57 -4.91
C PHE A 378 -27.78 -30.17 -4.60
N THR A 379 -27.48 -29.62 -3.42
CA THR A 379 -27.96 -28.29 -3.02
C THR A 379 -27.13 -27.16 -3.61
N GLY A 380 -25.85 -27.39 -3.92
CA GLY A 380 -24.93 -26.36 -4.42
C GLY A 380 -24.49 -25.33 -3.36
N PHE A 381 -24.83 -25.53 -2.08
CA PHE A 381 -24.58 -24.57 -0.98
C PHE A 381 -23.49 -24.99 0.00
N SER A 382 -22.86 -26.14 -0.21
CA SER A 382 -21.79 -26.62 0.67
C SER A 382 -20.46 -26.51 -0.06
N GLY A 383 -19.49 -25.83 0.54
CA GLY A 383 -18.16 -25.64 -0.06
C GLY A 383 -17.52 -24.34 0.37
N HIS A 384 -16.19 -24.34 0.47
CA HIS A 384 -15.40 -23.13 0.72
C HIS A 384 -14.46 -22.88 -0.46
N ALA A 385 -14.62 -21.74 -1.13
CA ALA A 385 -13.69 -21.28 -2.14
C ALA A 385 -12.76 -20.22 -1.55
N MET A 386 -11.49 -20.28 -1.94
CA MET A 386 -10.50 -19.24 -1.64
C MET A 386 -9.97 -18.68 -2.95
N LEU A 387 -10.22 -17.40 -3.23
CA LEU A 387 -9.64 -16.67 -4.35
C LEU A 387 -8.47 -15.83 -3.81
N VAL A 388 -7.27 -16.41 -3.80
CA VAL A 388 -6.07 -15.74 -3.28
C VAL A 388 -5.42 -14.89 -4.37
N ASN A 389 -4.85 -13.76 -3.98
CA ASN A 389 -4.37 -12.72 -4.89
C ASN A 389 -5.42 -12.34 -5.96
N ALA A 390 -6.71 -12.37 -5.63
CA ALA A 390 -7.77 -11.99 -6.55
C ALA A 390 -7.71 -10.49 -6.86
N HIS A 391 -7.43 -10.14 -8.11
CA HIS A 391 -7.26 -8.75 -8.53
C HIS A 391 -7.69 -8.50 -9.96
N ILE A 392 -8.01 -7.24 -10.23
CA ILE A 392 -8.23 -6.69 -11.56
C ILE A 392 -7.11 -5.73 -11.90
N SER A 393 -6.69 -5.69 -13.16
CA SER A 393 -5.64 -4.79 -13.63
C SER A 393 -6.03 -4.08 -14.91
N GLN A 394 -5.46 -2.89 -15.13
CA GLN A 394 -5.57 -2.17 -16.41
C GLN A 394 -4.86 -2.88 -17.55
#